data_AF-A0A381T449-F1
#
_entry.id   AF-A0A381T449-F1
#
_cell.length_a   1.000
_cell.length_b   1.000
_cell.length_c   1.000
_cell.angle_alpha   90.00
_cell.angle_beta   90.00
_cell.angle_gamma   90.00
#
_symmetry.space_group_name_H-M   'P 1'
#
loop_
_entity.id
_entity.type
_entity.pdbx_description
1 polymer ?
#
loop_
_entity_poly.entity_id
_entity_poly.type
_entity_poly.pdbx_seq_one_letter_code
_entity_poly.pdbx_strand_id
1 'polypeptide(L)'
;MSEESESIQSNDHNAEETEKKTVYQQRLDRRQAQTVRPIIAYALLGSMALILILVVFLLPRMVNEDEASTTNQNVDETIAEQLQLDDAVLAQKPIAQALLSELLAKIDELELSGVQIWAQPEWKKINTIQNEGDTAYLKRSYDVAAASYRTAMQLLVDLEVSIPSILQQSLSQGQEAILLENKPLAISNFETALAIDGTNQLAKTGLDRALKLDKVIAFSNQGKQLADEKEWAGSIEAFQAALAIDSNWKPALE
;
A
#
# COMPACT_ATOMS: atom_id res chain seq x y z
N MET A 1 11.05 68.12 -12.35
CA MET A 1 9.79 67.69 -11.72
C MET A 1 9.03 67.03 -12.85
N SER A 2 9.22 65.73 -12.97
CA SER A 2 8.88 64.95 -14.16
C SER A 2 8.04 63.79 -13.66
N GLU A 3 6.72 63.91 -13.81
CA GLU A 3 5.76 62.84 -13.53
C GLU A 3 5.38 62.22 -14.87
N GLU A 4 5.79 60.97 -15.05
CA GLU A 4 5.51 60.14 -16.21
C GLU A 4 4.65 58.96 -15.71
N SER A 5 3.43 58.91 -16.25
CA SER A 5 2.52 57.77 -16.38
C SER A 5 2.78 56.50 -15.54
N GLU A 6 1.89 56.23 -14.57
CA GLU A 6 1.59 54.86 -14.15
C GLU A 6 0.11 54.54 -14.38
N SER A 7 -0.07 53.39 -15.01
CA SER A 7 -1.31 52.80 -15.50
C SER A 7 -2.32 52.52 -14.40
N ILE A 8 -3.55 53.01 -14.58
CA ILE A 8 -4.73 52.51 -13.88
C ILE A 8 -5.16 51.24 -14.59
N GLN A 9 -5.00 50.09 -13.94
CA GLN A 9 -5.74 48.88 -14.27
C GLN A 9 -6.64 48.54 -13.10
N SER A 10 -7.94 48.67 -13.36
CA SER A 10 -9.04 48.33 -12.48
C SER A 10 -8.93 46.89 -11.99
N ASN A 11 -8.83 46.75 -10.67
CA ASN A 11 -8.91 45.49 -9.95
C ASN A 11 -10.39 45.12 -9.82
N ASP A 12 -10.89 44.25 -10.70
CA ASP A 12 -12.21 43.65 -10.60
C ASP A 12 -12.09 42.14 -10.40
N HIS A 13 -12.99 41.63 -9.56
CA HIS A 13 -13.02 40.29 -9.01
C HIS A 13 -13.02 39.19 -10.08
N ASN A 14 -12.16 38.17 -9.91
CA ASN A 14 -12.62 36.79 -9.90
C ASN A 14 -11.54 35.85 -9.38
N ALA A 15 -11.85 35.22 -8.25
CA ALA A 15 -11.17 34.02 -7.80
C ALA A 15 -11.55 32.88 -8.75
N GLU A 16 -10.63 32.47 -9.61
CA GLU A 16 -10.67 31.15 -10.24
C GLU A 16 -9.72 30.22 -9.48
N GLU A 17 -10.28 29.65 -8.42
CA GLU A 17 -9.78 28.47 -7.74
C GLU A 17 -9.77 27.32 -8.76
N THR A 18 -8.60 27.03 -9.33
CA THR A 18 -8.43 25.87 -10.22
C THR A 18 -8.47 24.61 -9.38
N GLU A 19 -9.65 23.99 -9.35
CA GLU A 19 -9.98 22.71 -8.75
C GLU A 19 -8.97 21.63 -9.16
N LYS A 20 -8.00 21.34 -8.27
CA LYS A 20 -7.06 20.23 -8.45
C LYS A 20 -7.83 18.93 -8.32
N LYS A 21 -8.05 18.25 -9.46
CA LYS A 21 -8.64 16.90 -9.52
C LYS A 21 -8.02 15.99 -8.45
N THR A 22 -8.88 15.37 -7.64
CA THR A 22 -8.43 14.48 -6.55
C THR A 22 -7.79 13.21 -7.13
N VAL A 23 -6.92 12.57 -6.34
CA VAL A 23 -6.26 11.30 -6.71
C VAL A 23 -7.27 10.22 -7.12
N TYR A 24 -8.49 10.29 -6.59
CA TYR A 24 -9.61 9.43 -6.97
C TYR A 24 -10.12 9.71 -8.40
N GLN A 25 -10.27 10.99 -8.79
CA GLN A 25 -10.67 11.37 -10.15
C GLN A 25 -9.59 11.01 -11.19
N GLN A 26 -8.30 11.14 -10.85
CA GLN A 26 -7.21 10.72 -11.73
C GLN A 26 -7.15 9.21 -11.99
N ARG A 27 -7.61 8.38 -11.05
CA ARG A 27 -7.67 6.91 -11.24
C ARG A 27 -8.82 6.47 -12.14
N LEU A 28 -9.92 7.23 -12.20
CA LEU A 28 -11.04 6.96 -13.09
C LEU A 28 -10.69 7.30 -14.55
N ASP A 29 -10.03 8.43 -14.78
CA ASP A 29 -9.62 8.87 -16.12
C ASP A 29 -8.63 7.88 -16.78
N ARG A 30 -7.78 7.19 -16.00
CA ARG A 30 -6.85 6.17 -16.55
C ARG A 30 -7.54 4.89 -17.04
N ARG A 31 -8.71 4.51 -16.51
CA ARG A 31 -9.45 3.32 -17.02
C ARG A 31 -10.19 3.60 -18.32
N GLN A 32 -10.46 4.87 -18.65
CA GLN A 32 -11.23 5.23 -19.84
C GLN A 32 -10.36 5.42 -21.10
N ALA A 33 -9.03 5.35 -20.96
CA ALA A 33 -8.08 5.53 -22.07
C ALA A 33 -7.84 4.25 -22.93
N GLN A 34 -8.55 3.14 -22.68
CA GLN A 34 -8.57 1.99 -23.59
C GLN A 34 -9.75 2.08 -24.55
N THR A 35 -9.68 3.04 -25.47
CA THR A 35 -10.59 3.07 -26.62
C THR A 35 -10.20 1.94 -27.59
N VAL A 36 -10.91 0.81 -27.54
CA VAL A 36 -10.86 -0.18 -28.63
C VAL A 36 -11.29 0.51 -29.92
N ARG A 37 -10.46 0.42 -30.98
CA ARG A 37 -10.76 1.04 -32.27
C ARG A 37 -12.11 0.49 -32.78
N PRO A 38 -13.04 1.33 -33.26
CA PRO A 38 -14.40 0.89 -33.62
C PRO A 38 -14.42 -0.21 -34.70
N ILE A 39 -13.37 -0.29 -35.53
CA ILE A 39 -13.18 -1.35 -36.53
C ILE A 39 -13.07 -2.75 -35.91
N ILE A 40 -12.45 -2.88 -34.73
CA ILE A 40 -12.29 -4.17 -34.03
C ILE A 40 -13.61 -4.60 -33.39
N ALA A 41 -14.43 -3.64 -32.94
CA ALA A 41 -15.76 -3.92 -32.40
C ALA A 41 -16.72 -4.45 -33.48
N TYR A 42 -16.68 -3.91 -34.71
CA TYR A 42 -17.50 -4.42 -35.83
C TYR A 42 -17.04 -5.79 -36.34
N ALA A 43 -15.73 -6.08 -36.30
CA ALA A 43 -15.21 -7.39 -36.71
C ALA A 43 -15.66 -8.52 -35.76
N LEU A 44 -15.73 -8.26 -34.44
CA LEU A 44 -16.22 -9.21 -33.44
C LEU A 44 -17.74 -9.41 -33.49
N LEU A 45 -18.50 -8.34 -33.76
CA LEU A 45 -19.96 -8.44 -33.94
C LEU A 45 -20.32 -9.20 -35.22
N GLY A 46 -19.57 -8.98 -36.30
CA GLY A 46 -19.75 -9.69 -37.57
C GLY A 46 -19.44 -11.18 -37.46
N SER A 47 -18.36 -11.57 -36.77
CA SER A 47 -18.02 -12.99 -36.58
C SER A 47 -19.03 -13.73 -35.69
N MET A 48 -19.53 -13.08 -34.63
CA MET A 48 -20.59 -13.63 -33.76
C MET A 48 -21.89 -13.89 -34.53
N ALA A 49 -22.33 -12.93 -35.36
CA ALA A 49 -23.54 -13.09 -36.16
C ALA A 49 -23.42 -14.20 -37.21
N LEU A 50 -22.23 -14.36 -37.82
CA LEU A 50 -21.97 -15.38 -38.82
C LEU A 50 -21.99 -16.79 -38.21
N ILE A 51 -21.47 -16.95 -36.99
CA ILE A 51 -21.54 -18.21 -36.22
C ILE A 51 -22.99 -18.55 -35.87
N LEU A 52 -23.78 -17.57 -35.40
CA LEU A 52 -25.20 -17.80 -35.08
C LEU A 52 -26.02 -18.23 -36.30
N ILE A 53 -25.82 -17.58 -37.46
CA ILE A 53 -26.50 -17.96 -38.71
C ILE A 53 -26.09 -19.37 -39.16
N LEU A 54 -24.81 -19.71 -39.03
CA LEU A 54 -24.28 -21.03 -39.37
C LEU A 54 -24.88 -22.12 -38.48
N VAL A 55 -25.02 -21.89 -37.17
CA VAL A 55 -25.65 -22.82 -36.21
C VAL A 55 -27.12 -23.06 -36.55
N VAL A 56 -27.88 -22.00 -36.86
CA VAL A 56 -29.31 -22.11 -37.23
C VAL A 56 -29.52 -22.86 -38.54
N PHE A 57 -28.58 -22.79 -39.48
CA PHE A 57 -28.68 -23.48 -40.78
C PHE A 57 -28.01 -24.86 -40.85
N LEU A 58 -27.01 -25.17 -40.01
CA LEU A 58 -26.36 -26.49 -40.00
C LEU A 58 -27.07 -27.49 -39.08
N LEU A 59 -27.66 -27.04 -37.97
CA LEU A 59 -28.38 -27.93 -37.04
C LEU A 59 -29.65 -28.61 -37.60
N PRO A 60 -30.47 -27.99 -38.48
CA PRO A 60 -31.68 -28.64 -38.99
C PRO A 60 -31.39 -29.85 -39.87
N ARG A 61 -30.13 -30.07 -40.27
CA ARG A 61 -29.72 -31.13 -41.19
C ARG A 61 -29.23 -32.41 -40.52
N MET A 62 -29.20 -32.47 -39.18
CA MET A 62 -28.82 -33.68 -38.42
C MET A 62 -29.90 -34.10 -37.42
N VAL A 63 -31.16 -34.02 -37.85
CA VAL A 63 -32.26 -34.72 -37.16
C VAL A 63 -32.36 -36.12 -37.75
N ASN A 64 -31.78 -37.09 -37.06
CA ASN A 64 -32.20 -38.48 -37.16
C ASN A 64 -33.20 -38.71 -36.02
N GLU A 65 -34.41 -39.10 -36.39
CA GLU A 65 -35.44 -39.57 -35.48
C GLU A 65 -35.05 -40.96 -34.99
N ASP A 66 -34.59 -41.06 -33.75
CA ASP A 66 -34.63 -42.30 -32.98
C ASP A 66 -35.63 -42.10 -31.82
N GLU A 67 -36.78 -42.74 -31.98
CA GLU A 67 -37.87 -42.82 -31.00
C GLU A 67 -37.48 -43.69 -29.78
N ALA A 68 -38.06 -43.31 -28.64
CA ALA A 68 -38.42 -44.11 -27.46
C ALA A 68 -37.36 -44.48 -26.39
N SER A 69 -37.44 -43.69 -25.29
CA SER A 69 -37.62 -44.08 -23.88
C SER A 69 -36.63 -45.03 -23.17
N THR A 70 -35.98 -44.53 -22.11
CA THR A 70 -36.19 -44.98 -20.71
C THR A 70 -35.39 -44.16 -19.67
N THR A 71 -36.03 -43.88 -18.53
CA THR A 71 -35.48 -43.42 -17.23
C THR A 71 -35.21 -41.91 -17.04
N ASN A 72 -36.29 -41.14 -16.90
CA ASN A 72 -36.29 -39.88 -16.15
C ASN A 72 -36.81 -40.15 -14.73
N GLN A 73 -35.91 -40.46 -13.80
CA GLN A 73 -36.18 -40.32 -12.35
C GLN A 73 -35.12 -39.47 -11.63
N ASN A 74 -33.99 -39.17 -12.27
CA ASN A 74 -32.88 -38.46 -11.62
C ASN A 74 -32.83 -36.96 -11.97
N VAL A 75 -33.53 -36.50 -13.02
CA VAL A 75 -33.41 -35.10 -13.49
C VAL A 75 -34.07 -34.12 -12.51
N ASP A 76 -35.25 -34.44 -11.97
CA ASP A 76 -35.93 -33.60 -10.97
C ASP A 76 -35.14 -33.54 -9.65
N GLU A 77 -34.53 -34.67 -9.26
CA GLU A 77 -33.69 -34.76 -8.06
C GLU A 77 -32.39 -33.96 -8.23
N THR A 78 -31.76 -34.04 -9.42
CA THR A 78 -30.53 -33.30 -9.75
C THR A 78 -30.79 -31.79 -9.85
N ILE A 79 -31.93 -31.37 -10.43
CA ILE A 79 -32.31 -29.94 -10.50
C ILE A 79 -32.64 -29.40 -9.11
N ALA A 80 -33.36 -30.16 -8.29
CA ALA A 80 -33.68 -29.76 -6.92
C ALA A 80 -32.43 -29.65 -6.04
N GLU A 81 -31.49 -30.59 -6.16
CA GLU A 81 -30.20 -30.56 -5.44
C GLU A 81 -29.32 -29.38 -5.90
N GLN A 82 -29.29 -29.10 -7.20
CA GLN A 82 -28.53 -27.99 -7.75
C GLN A 82 -29.12 -26.61 -7.37
N LEU A 83 -30.46 -26.48 -7.34
CA LEU A 83 -31.13 -25.27 -6.85
C LEU A 83 -30.86 -25.03 -5.36
N GLN A 84 -30.91 -26.09 -4.54
CA GLN A 84 -30.59 -25.99 -3.11
C GLN A 84 -29.12 -25.62 -2.87
N LEU A 85 -28.20 -26.17 -3.68
CA LEU A 85 -26.79 -25.82 -3.62
C LEU A 85 -26.56 -24.35 -3.99
N ASP A 86 -27.21 -23.85 -5.05
CA ASP A 86 -27.12 -22.45 -5.46
C ASP A 86 -27.66 -21.50 -4.37
N ASP A 87 -28.80 -21.83 -3.75
CA ASP A 87 -29.37 -21.06 -2.64
C ASP A 87 -28.45 -21.06 -1.40
N ALA A 88 -27.87 -22.22 -1.05
CA ALA A 88 -26.93 -22.34 0.06
C ALA A 88 -25.62 -21.57 -0.19
N VAL A 89 -25.14 -21.55 -1.44
CA VAL A 89 -23.98 -20.74 -1.85
C VAL A 89 -24.32 -19.25 -1.73
N LEU A 90 -25.47 -18.81 -2.25
CA LEU A 90 -25.89 -17.41 -2.20
C LEU A 90 -26.10 -16.90 -0.77
N ALA A 91 -26.52 -17.76 0.17
CA ALA A 91 -26.65 -17.42 1.59
C ALA A 91 -25.31 -17.05 2.25
N GLN A 92 -24.18 -17.48 1.70
CA GLN A 92 -22.83 -17.19 2.24
C GLN A 92 -22.24 -15.87 1.72
N LYS A 93 -22.79 -15.33 0.63
CA LYS A 93 -22.33 -14.07 0.04
C LYS A 93 -22.33 -12.89 1.03
N PRO A 94 -23.37 -12.64 1.84
CA PRO A 94 -23.36 -11.55 2.82
C PRO A 94 -22.25 -11.68 3.86
N ILE A 95 -21.89 -12.92 4.24
CA ILE A 95 -20.80 -13.19 5.20
C ILE A 95 -19.46 -12.78 4.58
N ALA A 96 -19.20 -13.20 3.33
CA ALA A 96 -17.99 -12.82 2.62
C ALA A 96 -17.90 -11.30 2.42
N GLN A 97 -19.01 -10.63 2.11
CA GLN A 97 -19.06 -9.17 1.96
C GLN A 97 -18.77 -8.43 3.27
N ALA A 98 -19.34 -8.88 4.38
CA ALA A 98 -19.09 -8.30 5.70
C ALA A 98 -17.60 -8.42 6.08
N LEU A 99 -17.03 -9.62 5.91
CA LEU A 99 -15.62 -9.88 6.19
C LEU A 99 -14.68 -9.06 5.30
N LEU A 100 -14.99 -8.91 4.01
CA LEU A 100 -14.21 -8.06 3.11
C LEU A 100 -14.26 -6.59 3.57
N SER A 101 -15.43 -6.09 3.95
CA SER A 101 -15.57 -4.72 4.45
C SER A 101 -14.74 -4.47 5.70
N GLU A 102 -14.77 -5.40 6.65
CA GLU A 102 -13.99 -5.33 7.88
C GLU A 102 -12.49 -5.39 7.58
N LEU A 103 -12.08 -6.30 6.69
CA LEU A 103 -10.69 -6.46 6.24
C LEU A 103 -10.15 -5.16 5.64
N LEU A 104 -10.90 -4.53 4.73
CA LEU A 104 -10.49 -3.29 4.09
C LEU A 104 -10.37 -2.14 5.10
N ALA A 105 -11.29 -2.02 6.05
CA ALA A 105 -11.17 -1.03 7.12
C ALA A 105 -9.91 -1.24 7.96
N LYS A 106 -9.56 -2.50 8.27
CA LYS A 106 -8.35 -2.82 9.02
C LYS A 106 -7.06 -2.57 8.24
N ILE A 107 -7.07 -2.84 6.95
CA ILE A 107 -5.99 -2.48 6.01
C ILE A 107 -5.77 -0.97 6.06
N ASP A 108 -6.81 -0.16 5.89
CA ASP A 108 -6.72 1.30 5.90
C ASP A 108 -6.13 1.82 7.24
N GLU A 109 -6.56 1.25 8.37
CA GLU A 109 -6.04 1.59 9.69
C GLU A 109 -4.53 1.30 9.83
N LEU A 110 -4.08 0.13 9.37
CA LEU A 110 -2.67 -0.25 9.46
C LEU A 110 -1.79 0.48 8.43
N GLU A 111 -2.34 0.89 7.30
CA GLU A 111 -1.64 1.77 6.35
C GLU A 111 -1.30 3.13 6.97
N LEU A 112 -2.18 3.69 7.81
CA LEU A 112 -1.90 4.92 8.56
C LEU A 112 -0.76 4.73 9.57
N SER A 113 -0.57 3.50 10.06
CA SER A 113 0.54 3.12 10.95
C SER A 113 1.78 2.68 10.16
N GLY A 114 1.83 2.90 8.85
CA GLY A 114 2.99 2.61 8.02
C GLY A 114 3.33 1.13 7.91
N VAL A 115 2.35 0.22 8.03
CA VAL A 115 2.55 -1.25 7.96
C VAL A 115 3.31 -1.71 6.72
N GLN A 116 3.16 -0.97 5.63
CA GLN A 116 3.89 -1.20 4.38
C GLN A 116 5.39 -0.96 4.52
N ILE A 117 5.87 -0.25 5.55
CA ILE A 117 7.30 0.04 5.76
C ILE A 117 7.91 -1.03 6.67
N TRP A 118 7.27 -1.31 7.81
CA TRP A 118 7.85 -2.14 8.86
C TRP A 118 7.46 -3.63 8.81
N ALA A 119 6.39 -4.01 8.11
CA ALA A 119 5.91 -5.39 8.01
C ALA A 119 5.81 -5.88 6.55
N GLN A 120 6.76 -5.51 5.70
CA GLN A 120 6.77 -5.86 4.27
C GLN A 120 6.49 -7.35 3.97
N PRO A 121 7.13 -8.33 4.64
CA PRO A 121 6.88 -9.75 4.38
C PRO A 121 5.43 -10.16 4.68
N GLU A 122 4.92 -9.78 5.84
CA GLU A 122 3.57 -10.09 6.32
C GLU A 122 2.53 -9.36 5.46
N TRP A 123 2.78 -8.09 5.13
CA TRP A 123 1.92 -7.30 4.25
C TRP A 123 1.75 -7.94 2.88
N LYS A 124 2.85 -8.42 2.27
CA LYS A 124 2.78 -9.15 1.00
C LYS A 124 1.96 -10.43 1.11
N LYS A 125 2.09 -11.16 2.22
CA LYS A 125 1.32 -12.38 2.49
C LYS A 125 -0.18 -12.06 2.61
N ILE A 126 -0.53 -11.02 3.36
CA ILE A 126 -1.91 -10.55 3.53
C ILE A 126 -2.54 -10.19 2.17
N ASN A 127 -1.83 -9.40 1.36
CA ASN A 127 -2.29 -9.05 0.01
C ASN A 127 -2.52 -10.28 -0.88
N THR A 128 -1.66 -11.30 -0.75
CA THR A 128 -1.83 -12.56 -1.50
C THR A 128 -3.12 -13.26 -1.10
N ILE A 129 -3.37 -13.41 0.21
CA ILE A 129 -4.56 -14.07 0.74
C ILE A 129 -5.83 -13.27 0.42
N GLN A 130 -5.77 -11.94 0.48
CA GLN A 130 -6.88 -11.09 0.06
C GLN A 130 -7.22 -11.32 -1.42
N ASN A 131 -6.22 -11.33 -2.31
CA ASN A 131 -6.42 -11.58 -3.74
C ASN A 131 -7.00 -12.98 -4.03
N GLU A 132 -6.60 -13.99 -3.24
CA GLU A 132 -7.21 -15.32 -3.30
C GLU A 132 -8.69 -15.29 -2.92
N GLY A 133 -9.03 -14.58 -1.84
CA GLY A 133 -10.40 -14.36 -1.41
C GLY A 133 -11.24 -13.64 -2.47
N ASP A 134 -10.70 -12.58 -3.08
CA ASP A 134 -11.35 -11.82 -4.15
C ASP A 134 -11.56 -12.69 -5.39
N THR A 135 -10.59 -13.54 -5.74
CA THR A 135 -10.70 -14.50 -6.84
C THR A 135 -11.80 -15.52 -6.57
N ALA A 136 -11.88 -16.06 -5.36
CA ALA A 136 -12.92 -17.00 -4.94
C ALA A 136 -14.31 -16.34 -4.96
N TYR A 137 -14.40 -15.09 -4.49
CA TYR A 137 -15.63 -14.31 -4.50
C TYR A 137 -16.17 -14.10 -5.93
N LEU A 138 -15.29 -13.77 -6.88
CA LEU A 138 -15.66 -13.63 -8.30
C LEU A 138 -16.14 -14.95 -8.93
N LYS A 139 -15.61 -16.08 -8.46
CA LYS A 139 -16.05 -17.43 -8.86
C LYS A 139 -17.30 -17.92 -8.13
N ARG A 140 -17.88 -17.09 -7.25
CA ARG A 140 -19.02 -17.42 -6.37
C ARG A 140 -18.72 -18.51 -5.32
N SER A 141 -17.44 -18.78 -5.07
CA SER A 141 -17.00 -19.65 -3.96
C SER A 141 -16.92 -18.82 -2.67
N TYR A 142 -18.08 -18.44 -2.14
CA TYR A 142 -18.18 -17.48 -1.02
C TYR A 142 -17.68 -18.03 0.32
N ASP A 143 -17.74 -19.36 0.50
CA ASP A 143 -17.14 -20.08 1.62
C ASP A 143 -15.60 -19.91 1.64
N VAL A 144 -14.97 -20.12 0.49
CA VAL A 144 -13.51 -19.97 0.30
C VAL A 144 -13.12 -18.50 0.46
N ALA A 145 -13.89 -17.57 -0.14
CA ALA A 145 -13.65 -16.14 0.02
C ALA A 145 -13.69 -15.71 1.49
N ALA A 146 -14.73 -16.12 2.23
CA ALA A 146 -14.86 -15.83 3.65
C ALA A 146 -13.70 -16.42 4.48
N ALA A 147 -13.25 -17.64 4.16
CA ALA A 147 -12.10 -18.25 4.82
C ALA A 147 -10.79 -17.47 4.57
N SER A 148 -10.54 -17.05 3.32
CA SER A 148 -9.39 -16.22 2.97
C SER A 148 -9.42 -14.88 3.71
N TYR A 149 -10.56 -14.17 3.72
CA TYR A 149 -10.67 -12.89 4.41
C TYR A 149 -10.48 -13.01 5.93
N ARG A 150 -11.01 -14.05 6.58
CA ARG A 150 -10.73 -14.32 8.01
C ARG A 150 -9.25 -14.58 8.27
N THR A 151 -8.58 -15.31 7.37
CA THR A 151 -7.15 -15.60 7.49
C THR A 151 -6.31 -14.33 7.35
N ALA A 152 -6.63 -13.47 6.37
CA ALA A 152 -6.01 -12.16 6.22
C ALA A 152 -6.26 -11.26 7.43
N MET A 153 -7.49 -11.26 7.97
CA MET A 153 -7.85 -10.51 9.17
C MET A 153 -7.02 -10.91 10.38
N GLN A 154 -6.84 -12.22 10.63
CA GLN A 154 -6.02 -12.69 11.74
C GLN A 154 -4.59 -12.14 11.66
N LEU A 155 -3.98 -12.17 10.46
CA LEU A 155 -2.65 -11.62 10.26
C LEU A 155 -2.58 -10.11 10.48
N LEU A 156 -3.62 -9.35 10.08
CA LEU A 156 -3.68 -7.92 10.36
C LEU A 156 -3.80 -7.63 11.86
N VAL A 157 -4.60 -8.41 12.60
CA VAL A 157 -4.71 -8.29 14.06
C VAL A 157 -3.37 -8.58 14.73
N ASP A 158 -2.65 -9.61 14.27
CA ASP A 158 -1.32 -9.94 14.79
C ASP A 158 -0.34 -8.77 14.53
N LEU A 159 -0.42 -8.14 13.36
CA LEU A 159 0.38 -6.95 13.03
C LEU A 159 0.03 -5.77 13.93
N GLU A 160 -1.25 -5.47 14.15
CA GLU A 160 -1.69 -4.40 15.04
C GLU A 160 -1.11 -4.57 16.46
N VAL A 161 -1.20 -5.79 17.01
CA VAL A 161 -0.67 -6.11 18.34
C VAL A 161 0.85 -5.90 18.42
N SER A 162 1.56 -6.06 17.30
CA SER A 162 3.01 -5.86 17.23
C SER A 162 3.44 -4.39 17.15
N ILE A 163 2.54 -3.45 16.80
CA ILE A 163 2.91 -2.04 16.58
C ILE A 163 3.74 -1.44 17.74
N PRO A 164 3.34 -1.57 19.02
CA PRO A 164 4.09 -0.95 20.11
C PRO A 164 5.51 -1.52 20.27
N SER A 165 5.69 -2.83 20.06
CA SER A 165 7.01 -3.46 20.21
C SER A 165 7.92 -3.12 19.03
N ILE A 166 7.40 -3.06 17.81
CA ILE A 166 8.16 -2.61 16.63
C ILE A 166 8.60 -1.16 16.81
N LEU A 167 7.71 -0.27 17.26
CA LEU A 167 8.07 1.13 17.55
C LEU A 167 9.23 1.22 18.57
N GLN A 168 9.11 0.50 19.69
CA GLN A 168 10.15 0.48 20.72
C GLN A 168 11.48 -0.06 20.17
N GLN A 169 11.41 -1.16 19.41
CA GLN A 169 12.59 -1.78 18.81
C GLN A 169 13.27 -0.83 17.83
N SER A 170 12.53 -0.19 16.92
CA SER A 170 13.07 0.78 15.96
C SER A 170 13.72 1.97 16.67
N LEU A 171 13.10 2.51 17.73
CA LEU A 171 13.71 3.58 18.52
C LEU A 171 15.04 3.14 19.17
N SER A 172 15.06 1.96 19.79
CA SER A 172 16.26 1.42 20.43
C SER A 172 17.38 1.15 19.43
N GLN A 173 17.05 0.50 18.30
CA GLN A 173 18.00 0.17 17.24
C GLN A 173 18.55 1.42 16.55
N GLY A 174 17.71 2.46 16.35
CA GLY A 174 18.16 3.75 15.84
C GLY A 174 19.18 4.42 16.77
N GLN A 175 18.94 4.38 18.09
CA GLN A 175 19.86 4.94 19.07
C GLN A 175 21.16 4.16 19.18
N GLU A 176 21.11 2.82 19.10
CA GLU A 176 22.29 1.96 19.06
C GLU A 176 23.11 2.20 17.79
N ALA A 177 22.45 2.35 16.64
CA ALA A 177 23.13 2.63 15.38
C ALA A 177 23.89 3.98 15.38
N ILE A 178 23.40 5.00 16.10
CA ILE A 178 24.17 6.24 16.33
C ILE A 178 25.47 5.95 17.08
N LEU A 179 25.43 5.13 18.13
CA LEU A 179 26.61 4.78 18.93
C LEU A 179 27.62 3.94 18.15
N LEU A 180 27.13 3.12 17.23
CA LEU A 180 27.94 2.31 16.31
C LEU A 180 28.38 3.08 15.05
N GLU A 181 28.17 4.40 15.00
CA GLU A 181 28.52 5.25 13.86
C GLU A 181 27.87 4.81 12.53
N ASN A 182 26.77 4.04 12.60
CA ASN A 182 26.08 3.48 11.45
C ASN A 182 24.90 4.38 11.04
N LYS A 183 25.21 5.44 10.30
CA LYS A 183 24.22 6.41 9.81
C LYS A 183 23.06 5.79 9.02
N PRO A 184 23.29 4.91 8.00
CA PRO A 184 22.18 4.34 7.24
C PRO A 184 21.20 3.55 8.11
N LEU A 185 21.72 2.76 9.06
CA LEU A 185 20.90 1.97 9.96
C LEU A 185 20.13 2.86 10.96
N ALA A 186 20.76 3.93 11.46
CA ALA A 186 20.10 4.89 12.34
C ALA A 186 18.93 5.59 11.64
N ILE A 187 19.16 6.09 10.43
CA ILE A 187 18.12 6.74 9.61
C ILE A 187 16.95 5.80 9.37
N SER A 188 17.22 4.59 8.85
CA SER A 188 16.18 3.61 8.53
C SER A 188 15.31 3.27 9.74
N ASN A 189 15.92 3.08 10.91
CA ASN A 189 15.19 2.80 12.14
C ASN A 189 14.32 3.97 12.62
N PHE A 190 14.83 5.20 12.59
CA PHE A 190 14.01 6.35 12.98
C PHE A 190 12.91 6.68 11.96
N GLU A 191 13.15 6.45 10.66
CA GLU A 191 12.10 6.54 9.64
C GLU A 191 11.02 5.48 9.86
N THR A 192 11.40 4.26 10.23
CA THR A 192 10.45 3.20 10.61
C THR A 192 9.60 3.60 11.82
N ALA A 193 10.24 4.15 12.86
CA ALA A 193 9.51 4.66 14.03
C ALA A 193 8.56 5.81 13.68
N LEU A 194 8.95 6.71 12.77
CA LEU A 194 8.10 7.82 12.29
C LEU A 194 6.98 7.37 11.35
N ALA A 195 7.17 6.26 10.64
CA ALA A 195 6.10 5.64 9.85
C ALA A 195 4.99 5.09 10.76
N ILE A 196 5.36 4.56 11.93
CA ILE A 196 4.42 4.08 12.94
C ILE A 196 3.77 5.23 13.70
N ASP A 197 4.58 6.17 14.19
CA ASP A 197 4.13 7.35 14.94
C ASP A 197 4.86 8.60 14.43
N GLY A 198 4.23 9.31 13.50
CA GLY A 198 4.76 10.55 12.93
C GLY A 198 4.88 11.71 13.93
N THR A 199 4.37 11.56 15.15
CA THR A 199 4.49 12.56 16.22
C THR A 199 5.58 12.24 17.23
N ASN A 200 6.21 11.07 17.12
CA ASN A 200 7.20 10.57 18.06
C ASN A 200 8.43 11.49 18.17
N GLN A 201 8.59 12.15 19.32
CA GLN A 201 9.68 13.11 19.51
C GLN A 201 11.05 12.44 19.54
N LEU A 202 11.16 11.25 20.13
CA LEU A 202 12.42 10.51 20.17
C LEU A 202 12.88 10.15 18.76
N ALA A 203 11.97 9.71 17.90
CA ALA A 203 12.30 9.40 16.51
C ALA A 203 12.71 10.66 15.72
N LYS A 204 12.01 11.80 15.91
CA LYS A 204 12.38 13.07 15.26
C LYS A 204 13.76 13.55 15.66
N THR A 205 14.04 13.58 16.97
CA THR A 205 15.36 13.98 17.49
C THR A 205 16.43 12.99 17.05
N GLY A 206 16.14 11.68 17.10
CA GLY A 206 17.06 10.64 16.65
C GLY A 206 17.41 10.75 15.18
N LEU A 207 16.42 10.98 14.31
CA LEU A 207 16.63 11.18 12.87
C LEU A 207 17.47 12.42 12.60
N ASP A 208 17.19 13.55 13.26
CA ASP A 208 17.98 14.78 13.13
C ASP A 208 19.46 14.55 13.50
N ARG A 209 19.72 13.82 14.60
CA ARG A 209 21.08 13.41 15.00
C ARG A 209 21.73 12.50 13.96
N ALA A 210 21.01 11.47 13.48
CA ALA A 210 21.51 10.52 12.49
C ALA A 210 21.90 11.21 11.17
N LEU A 211 21.13 12.20 10.73
CA LEU A 211 21.43 12.97 9.51
C LEU A 211 22.73 13.77 9.62
N LYS A 212 23.09 14.23 10.82
CA LYS A 212 24.30 15.01 11.12
C LYS A 212 25.50 14.16 11.49
N LEU A 213 25.32 12.84 11.66
CA LEU A 213 26.30 11.91 12.24
C LEU A 213 27.68 11.99 11.58
N ASP A 214 27.76 12.00 10.25
CA ASP A 214 29.04 12.07 9.52
C ASP A 214 29.89 13.28 9.91
N LYS A 215 29.24 14.45 10.11
CA LYS A 215 29.94 15.68 10.50
C LYS A 215 30.46 15.61 11.92
N VAL A 216 29.65 15.07 12.83
CA VAL A 216 30.00 14.91 14.24
C VAL A 216 31.19 13.95 14.39
N ILE A 217 31.17 12.85 13.65
CA ILE A 217 32.27 11.87 13.60
C ILE A 217 33.54 12.53 13.04
N ALA A 218 33.45 13.29 11.95
CA ALA A 218 34.61 13.95 11.35
C ALA A 218 35.31 14.91 12.33
N PHE A 219 34.56 15.77 13.02
CA PHE A 219 35.11 16.66 14.05
C PHE A 219 35.70 15.89 15.24
N SER A 220 35.04 14.81 15.67
CA SER A 220 35.54 13.97 16.77
C SER A 220 36.85 13.28 16.40
N ASN A 221 36.98 12.79 15.17
CA ASN A 221 38.21 12.16 14.68
C ASN A 221 39.33 13.18 14.54
N GLN A 222 39.03 14.40 14.08
CA GLN A 222 39.99 15.50 14.06
C GLN A 222 40.46 15.85 15.48
N GLY A 223 39.54 15.93 16.46
CA GLY A 223 39.88 16.20 17.85
C GLY A 223 40.81 15.15 18.45
N LYS A 224 40.54 13.87 18.18
CA LYS A 224 41.40 12.73 18.56
C LYS A 224 42.79 12.83 17.93
N GLN A 225 42.87 13.09 16.63
CA GLN A 225 44.16 13.23 15.93
C GLN A 225 45.00 14.37 16.52
N LEU A 226 44.41 15.55 16.75
CA LEU A 226 45.11 16.69 17.33
C LEU A 226 45.56 16.42 18.78
N ALA A 227 44.78 15.66 19.55
CA ALA A 227 45.18 15.22 20.88
C ALA A 227 46.42 14.30 20.84
N ASP A 228 46.44 13.34 19.90
CA ASP A 228 47.58 12.43 19.70
C ASP A 228 48.85 13.21 19.30
N GLU A 229 48.69 14.28 18.52
CA GLU A 229 49.74 15.21 18.11
C GLU A 229 50.13 16.22 19.22
N LYS A 230 49.44 16.22 20.37
CA LYS A 230 49.59 17.16 21.50
C LYS A 230 49.22 18.62 21.16
N GLU A 231 48.45 18.83 20.11
CA GLU A 231 47.85 20.11 19.72
C GLU A 231 46.57 20.38 20.51
N TRP A 232 46.71 20.60 21.82
CA TRP A 232 45.57 20.66 22.76
C TRP A 232 44.51 21.72 22.41
N ALA A 233 44.94 22.90 21.96
CA ALA A 233 44.00 23.97 21.61
C ALA A 233 43.11 23.57 20.42
N GLY A 234 43.70 23.00 19.36
CA GLY A 234 42.96 22.52 18.20
C GLY A 234 42.08 21.31 18.52
N SER A 235 42.55 20.41 19.37
CA SER A 235 41.75 19.26 19.84
C SER A 235 40.48 19.71 20.55
N ILE A 236 40.58 20.67 21.48
CA ILE A 236 39.44 21.24 22.21
C ILE A 236 38.45 21.91 21.23
N GLU A 237 38.96 22.70 20.27
CA GLU A 237 38.12 23.36 19.27
C GLU A 237 37.34 22.35 18.42
N ALA A 238 37.99 21.26 18.00
CA ALA A 238 37.36 20.22 17.20
C ALA A 238 36.26 19.47 17.98
N PHE A 239 36.50 19.11 19.25
CA PHE A 239 35.45 18.49 20.08
C PHE A 239 34.30 19.44 20.38
N GLN A 240 34.57 20.74 20.60
CA GLN A 240 33.51 21.75 20.75
C GLN A 240 32.67 21.89 19.47
N ALA A 241 33.29 21.80 18.29
CA ALA A 241 32.58 21.80 17.02
C ALA A 241 31.67 20.57 16.87
N ALA A 242 32.10 19.38 17.32
CA ALA A 242 31.25 18.19 17.36
C ALA A 242 30.03 18.38 18.29
N LEU A 243 30.26 18.89 19.50
CA LEU A 243 29.19 19.14 20.49
C LEU A 243 28.23 20.27 20.09
N ALA A 244 28.69 21.22 19.28
CA ALA A 244 27.82 22.26 18.71
C ALA A 244 26.80 21.67 17.71
N ILE A 245 27.12 20.53 17.08
CA ILE A 245 26.23 19.83 16.14
C ILE A 245 25.33 18.83 16.89
N ASP A 246 25.91 18.03 17.79
CA ASP A 246 25.18 17.11 18.66
C ASP A 246 25.72 17.21 20.09
N SER A 247 25.03 17.99 20.92
CA SER A 247 25.38 18.19 22.33
C SER A 247 25.39 16.90 23.16
N ASN A 248 24.78 15.82 22.68
CA ASN A 248 24.72 14.53 23.35
C ASN A 248 25.69 13.50 22.73
N TRP A 249 26.66 13.96 21.92
CA TRP A 249 27.66 13.09 21.30
C TRP A 249 28.69 12.60 22.32
N LYS A 250 28.54 11.36 22.78
CA LYS A 250 29.38 10.76 23.83
C LYS A 250 30.88 10.80 23.51
N PRO A 251 31.35 10.45 22.30
CA PRO A 251 32.78 10.45 22.00
C PRO A 251 33.47 11.83 22.05
N ALA A 252 32.73 12.94 22.15
CA ALA A 252 33.31 14.28 22.38
C ALA A 252 33.16 14.77 23.83
N LEU A 253 32.50 13.99 24.70
CA LEU A 253 32.34 14.27 26.13
C LEU A 253 33.35 13.51 27.01
N GLU A 254 34.02 12.50 26.44
CA GLU A 254 35.04 11.66 27.08
C GLU A 254 36.46 12.18 26.80
#